data_AF-A0A1V1SSV7-F1
#
_entry.id   AF-A0A1V1SSV7-F1
#
_cell.length_a   1.000
_cell.length_b   1.000
_cell.length_c   1.000
_cell.angle_alpha   90.00
_cell.angle_beta   90.00
_cell.angle_gamma   90.00
#
_symmetry.space_group_name_H-M   'P 1'
#
loop_
_entity.id
_entity.type
_entity.pdbx_description
1 polymer ?
#
loop_
_entity_poly.entity_id
_entity_poly.type
_entity_poly.pdbx_seq_one_letter_code
_entity_poly.pdbx_strand_id
1 'polypeptide(L)'
;MDPEELKELFNLIHEALSHVPYAICGLGALIDHGLTGRKASRISILCPQESKNNVKAWAAASGYHVYADSVGVSMRSGTIRRVRIKYVDFGFESLQRTRSSFSGATVLGLLSQLDNVAAGYLDNRKRGNERALQIVAGDVFFCLRTIASRRLHVESRFLPTFLGEDFFAGFTARYPEARPEMAKAGIDVSSVLVKHRTASTLRDHNEMLNQYGMAGDVVPPTPGQFEHMRDLKDSKSVYTIKEQDSHDIAEPMPRPPEQTYRHDGKNLDSNIESDQSTQDLRAPIRTSGRTNIGRSLTAPKTPKAVDRPVADWI
;
A
#
# COMPACT_ATOMS: atom_id res chain seq x y z
N MET A 1 -14.14 6.07 -0.76
CA MET A 1 -14.39 5.45 -2.07
C MET A 1 -15.66 4.63 -1.97
N ASP A 2 -16.49 4.71 -3.01
CA ASP A 2 -17.58 3.76 -3.21
C ASP A 2 -17.03 2.42 -3.78
N PRO A 3 -17.85 1.37 -3.88
CA PRO A 3 -17.39 0.06 -4.36
C PRO A 3 -16.86 0.07 -5.81
N GLU A 4 -17.43 0.88 -6.71
CA GLU A 4 -17.02 0.93 -8.11
C GLU A 4 -15.68 1.64 -8.28
N GLU A 5 -15.47 2.76 -7.58
CA GLU A 5 -14.18 3.43 -7.48
C GLU A 5 -13.11 2.50 -6.89
N LEU A 6 -13.46 1.72 -5.86
CA LEU A 6 -12.51 0.78 -5.26
C LEU A 6 -12.12 -0.33 -6.25
N LYS A 7 -13.10 -0.89 -6.95
CA LYS A 7 -12.89 -1.90 -8.00
C LYS A 7 -12.03 -1.37 -9.14
N GLU A 8 -12.32 -0.15 -9.60
CA GLU A 8 -11.51 0.52 -10.60
C GLU A 8 -10.07 0.71 -10.13
N LEU A 9 -9.86 1.21 -8.91
CA LEU A 9 -8.53 1.43 -8.37
C LEU A 9 -7.75 0.13 -8.25
N PHE A 10 -8.41 -0.96 -7.87
CA PHE A 10 -7.79 -2.29 -7.80
C PHE A 10 -7.37 -2.78 -9.19
N ASN A 11 -8.21 -2.61 -10.22
CA ASN A 11 -7.85 -2.99 -11.58
C ASN A 11 -6.69 -2.14 -12.12
N LEU A 12 -6.69 -0.83 -11.87
CA LEU A 12 -5.58 0.05 -12.27
C LEU A 12 -4.26 -0.40 -11.63
N ILE A 13 -4.28 -0.77 -10.34
CA ILE A 13 -3.10 -1.34 -9.66
C ILE A 13 -2.69 -2.68 -10.28
N HIS A 14 -3.65 -3.54 -10.63
CA HIS A 14 -3.34 -4.83 -11.22
C HIS A 14 -2.67 -4.72 -12.57
N GLU A 15 -3.20 -3.88 -13.45
CA GLU A 15 -2.67 -3.65 -14.79
C GLU A 15 -1.24 -3.09 -14.70
N ALA A 16 -1.09 -2.06 -13.87
CA ALA A 16 0.17 -1.41 -13.55
C ALA A 16 1.26 -2.34 -13.02
N LEU A 17 0.94 -3.11 -11.98
CA LEU A 17 1.88 -3.93 -11.23
C LEU A 17 1.80 -5.40 -11.60
N SER A 18 1.26 -5.72 -12.78
CA SER A 18 1.12 -7.10 -13.27
C SER A 18 2.42 -7.89 -13.29
N HIS A 19 3.56 -7.20 -13.41
CA HIS A 19 4.92 -7.75 -13.45
C HIS A 19 5.67 -7.64 -12.11
N VAL A 20 5.08 -6.99 -11.11
CA VAL A 20 5.70 -6.75 -9.79
C VAL A 20 4.97 -7.59 -8.74
N PRO A 21 5.66 -8.32 -7.85
CA PRO A 21 5.00 -8.95 -6.72
C PRO A 21 4.38 -7.87 -5.81
N TYR A 22 3.05 -7.88 -5.65
CA TYR A 22 2.35 -6.98 -4.74
C TYR A 22 1.16 -7.66 -4.06
N ALA A 23 0.68 -7.07 -2.99
CA ALA A 23 -0.60 -7.42 -2.37
C ALA A 23 -1.26 -6.20 -1.75
N ILE A 24 -2.52 -5.95 -2.09
CA ILE A 24 -3.32 -4.92 -1.42
C ILE A 24 -3.59 -5.36 0.02
N CYS A 25 -3.41 -4.46 0.99
CA CYS A 25 -3.54 -4.73 2.42
C CYS A 25 -4.34 -3.63 3.15
N GLY A 26 -4.46 -3.76 4.48
CA GLY A 26 -5.16 -2.78 5.31
C GLY A 26 -6.66 -2.73 4.99
N LEU A 27 -7.28 -1.55 5.09
CA LEU A 27 -8.73 -1.40 4.94
C LEU A 27 -9.25 -1.85 3.56
N GLY A 28 -8.48 -1.67 2.49
CA GLY A 28 -8.86 -2.15 1.15
C GLY A 28 -9.03 -3.67 1.10
N ALA A 29 -8.09 -4.41 1.67
CA ALA A 29 -8.19 -5.86 1.79
C ALA A 29 -9.33 -6.29 2.72
N LEU A 30 -9.57 -5.57 3.82
CA LEU A 30 -10.70 -5.89 4.71
C LEU A 30 -12.05 -5.75 3.99
N ILE A 31 -12.23 -4.70 3.17
CA ILE A 31 -13.43 -4.50 2.36
C ILE A 31 -13.59 -5.65 1.35
N ASP A 32 -12.51 -6.07 0.69
CA ASP A 32 -12.51 -7.25 -0.19
C ASP A 32 -12.91 -8.55 0.54
N HIS A 33 -12.55 -8.66 1.81
CA HIS A 33 -12.99 -9.74 2.69
C HIS A 33 -14.40 -9.56 3.28
N GLY A 34 -15.16 -8.55 2.85
CA GLY A 34 -16.56 -8.35 3.22
C GLY A 34 -16.80 -7.43 4.42
N LEU A 35 -15.80 -6.64 4.80
CA LEU A 35 -16.00 -5.59 5.80
C LEU A 35 -16.95 -4.51 5.24
N THR A 36 -18.07 -4.30 5.92
CA THR A 36 -19.05 -3.26 5.60
C THR A 36 -19.00 -2.10 6.59
N GLY A 37 -19.67 -0.99 6.26
CA GLY A 37 -19.83 0.16 7.16
C GLY A 37 -18.65 1.14 7.21
N ARG A 38 -17.53 0.84 6.55
CA ARG A 38 -16.40 1.78 6.39
C ARG A 38 -15.99 1.91 4.94
N LYS A 39 -15.68 3.14 4.53
CA LYS A 39 -15.18 3.47 3.19
C LYS A 39 -13.67 3.71 3.27
N ALA A 40 -12.91 3.16 2.33
CA ALA A 40 -11.50 3.48 2.20
C ALA A 40 -11.32 4.90 1.61
N SER A 41 -10.62 5.77 2.32
CA SER A 41 -10.13 7.06 1.77
C SER A 41 -8.80 6.87 1.03
N ARG A 42 -7.99 5.94 1.52
CA ARG A 42 -6.69 5.50 0.99
C ARG A 42 -6.62 3.99 1.02
N ILE A 43 -5.81 3.42 0.13
CA ILE A 43 -5.47 2.00 0.17
C ILE A 43 -3.97 1.84 0.40
N SER A 44 -3.56 0.65 0.83
CA SER A 44 -2.16 0.31 1.02
C SER A 44 -1.83 -0.94 0.24
N ILE A 45 -0.64 -0.99 -0.33
CA ILE A 45 -0.08 -2.19 -0.95
C ILE A 45 1.22 -2.55 -0.24
N LEU A 46 1.49 -3.84 -0.20
CA LEU A 46 2.77 -4.41 0.18
C LEU A 46 3.52 -4.78 -1.09
N CYS A 47 4.80 -4.45 -1.15
CA CYS A 47 5.73 -4.85 -2.19
C CYS A 47 7.03 -5.32 -1.52
N PRO A 48 7.77 -6.27 -2.13
CA PRO A 48 9.10 -6.58 -1.65
C PRO A 48 10.05 -5.41 -1.94
N GLN A 49 11.07 -5.22 -1.09
CA GLN A 49 11.96 -4.06 -1.12
C GLN A 49 12.69 -3.91 -2.46
N GLU A 50 13.07 -5.01 -3.10
CA GLU A 50 13.72 -5.05 -4.42
C GLU A 50 12.84 -4.47 -5.53
N SER A 51 11.52 -4.43 -5.35
CA SER A 51 10.59 -3.87 -6.34
C SER A 51 10.46 -2.35 -6.24
N LYS A 52 11.14 -1.68 -5.30
CA LYS A 52 11.03 -0.23 -5.08
C LYS A 52 11.31 0.59 -6.33
N ASN A 53 12.35 0.26 -7.07
CA ASN A 53 12.71 0.98 -8.29
C ASN A 53 11.69 0.74 -9.42
N ASN A 54 11.18 -0.49 -9.56
CA ASN A 54 10.17 -0.82 -10.56
C ASN A 54 8.86 -0.07 -10.29
N VAL A 55 8.43 -0.01 -9.03
CA VAL A 55 7.21 0.73 -8.64
C VAL A 55 7.39 2.24 -8.85
N LYS A 56 8.57 2.80 -8.55
CA LYS A 56 8.87 4.22 -8.84
C LYS A 56 8.85 4.51 -10.35
N ALA A 57 9.49 3.66 -11.14
CA ALA A 57 9.54 3.80 -12.60
C ALA A 57 8.13 3.71 -13.21
N TRP A 58 7.32 2.76 -12.75
CA TRP A 58 5.90 2.67 -13.10
C TRP A 58 5.15 3.97 -12.80
N ALA A 59 5.25 4.47 -11.57
CA ALA A 59 4.52 5.68 -11.18
C ALA A 59 4.91 6.89 -12.04
N ALA A 60 6.20 7.04 -12.37
CA ALA A 60 6.68 8.08 -13.26
C ALA A 60 6.17 7.91 -14.70
N ALA A 61 6.24 6.68 -15.26
CA ALA A 61 5.82 6.39 -16.62
C ALA A 61 4.30 6.55 -16.83
N SER A 62 3.50 6.24 -15.82
CA SER A 62 2.05 6.42 -15.85
C SER A 62 1.59 7.86 -15.59
N GLY A 63 2.52 8.80 -15.38
CA GLY A 63 2.18 10.20 -15.07
C GLY A 63 1.48 10.39 -13.73
N TYR A 64 1.66 9.45 -12.80
CA TYR A 64 1.04 9.53 -11.47
C TYR A 64 1.79 10.47 -10.54
N HIS A 65 1.08 11.04 -9.58
CA HIS A 65 1.68 11.91 -8.57
C HIS A 65 2.47 11.09 -7.57
N VAL A 66 3.80 11.21 -7.55
CA VAL A 66 4.66 10.50 -6.60
C VAL A 66 4.83 11.33 -5.33
N TYR A 67 4.57 10.71 -4.18
CA TYR A 67 4.82 11.25 -2.85
C TYR A 67 5.86 10.38 -2.12
N ALA A 68 6.33 10.80 -0.95
CA ALA A 68 7.36 10.09 -0.20
C ALA A 68 7.05 8.60 0.04
N ASP A 69 5.82 8.25 0.43
CA ASP A 69 5.39 6.87 0.74
C ASP A 69 4.12 6.42 -0.03
N SER A 70 3.70 7.18 -1.04
CA SER A 70 2.46 6.89 -1.75
C SER A 70 2.48 7.39 -3.20
N VAL A 71 1.60 6.83 -4.02
CA VAL A 71 1.34 7.26 -5.39
C VAL A 71 -0.11 7.72 -5.51
N GLY A 72 -0.34 8.85 -6.16
CA GLY A 72 -1.67 9.35 -6.50
C GLY A 72 -2.10 8.80 -7.85
N VAL A 73 -3.07 7.89 -7.83
CA VAL A 73 -3.63 7.26 -9.02
C VAL A 73 -4.86 8.04 -9.47
N SER A 74 -4.86 8.47 -10.73
CA SER A 74 -5.98 9.17 -11.35
C SER A 74 -7.10 8.19 -11.71
N MET A 75 -8.32 8.50 -11.28
CA MET A 75 -9.53 7.73 -11.55
C MET A 75 -10.26 8.30 -12.76
N ARG A 76 -11.12 7.50 -13.40
CA ARG A 76 -12.03 7.92 -14.49
C ARG A 76 -12.99 9.03 -14.07
N SER A 77 -13.32 9.12 -12.77
CA SER A 77 -14.11 10.24 -12.22
C SER A 77 -13.36 11.58 -12.22
N GLY A 78 -12.08 11.60 -12.61
CA GLY A 78 -11.21 12.76 -12.51
C GLY A 78 -10.63 13.00 -11.11
N THR A 79 -11.00 12.17 -10.13
CA THR A 79 -10.43 12.24 -8.78
C THR A 79 -9.09 11.52 -8.69
N ILE A 80 -8.26 11.90 -7.73
CA ILE A 80 -6.98 11.23 -7.44
C ILE A 80 -7.12 10.45 -6.13
N ARG A 81 -6.72 9.18 -6.14
CA ARG A 81 -6.70 8.30 -4.97
C ARG A 81 -5.28 7.97 -4.54
N ARG A 82 -4.98 8.13 -3.24
CA ARG A 82 -3.66 7.80 -2.69
C ARG A 82 -3.53 6.30 -2.42
N VAL A 83 -2.49 5.72 -3.00
CA VAL A 83 -2.06 4.34 -2.77
C VAL A 83 -0.76 4.38 -1.98
N ARG A 84 -0.82 4.04 -0.70
CA ARG A 84 0.37 3.94 0.15
C ARG A 84 1.14 2.67 -0.19
N ILE A 85 2.45 2.79 -0.37
CA ILE A 85 3.30 1.65 -0.71
C ILE A 85 4.15 1.32 0.51
N LYS A 86 4.00 0.10 1.01
CA LYS A 86 4.81 -0.45 2.09
C LYS A 86 5.78 -1.45 1.50
N TYR A 87 7.07 -1.17 1.64
CA TYR A 87 8.10 -2.10 1.24
C TYR A 87 8.47 -3.03 2.38
N VAL A 88 8.62 -4.31 2.05
CA VAL A 88 8.91 -5.40 2.96
C VAL A 88 10.32 -5.90 2.65
N ASP A 89 11.22 -5.86 3.64
CA ASP A 89 12.61 -6.30 3.45
C ASP A 89 12.72 -7.81 3.23
N PHE A 90 11.91 -8.61 3.94
CA PHE A 90 11.95 -10.08 3.88
C PHE A 90 10.58 -10.71 4.09
N GLY A 91 10.35 -11.87 3.47
CA GLY A 91 9.18 -12.72 3.78
C GLY A 91 7.90 -12.34 3.03
N PHE A 92 7.99 -11.51 2.00
CA PHE A 92 6.85 -11.18 1.15
C PHE A 92 6.24 -12.44 0.49
N GLU A 93 7.08 -13.39 0.13
CA GLU A 93 6.76 -14.67 -0.51
C GLU A 93 5.98 -15.59 0.43
N SER A 94 6.25 -15.47 1.73
CA SER A 94 5.59 -16.22 2.79
C SER A 94 4.21 -15.68 3.15
N LEU A 95 3.81 -14.54 2.58
CA LEU A 95 2.48 -13.98 2.80
C LEU A 95 1.42 -14.80 2.06
N GLN A 96 0.34 -15.10 2.76
CA GLN A 96 -0.88 -15.59 2.14
C GLN A 96 -1.44 -14.49 1.24
N ARG A 97 -1.58 -14.78 -0.05
CA ARG A 97 -2.12 -13.87 -1.07
C ARG A 97 -3.24 -14.56 -1.81
N THR A 98 -4.31 -13.82 -2.12
CA THR A 98 -5.45 -14.31 -2.88
C THR A 98 -5.81 -13.32 -3.98
N ARG A 99 -6.60 -13.76 -4.96
CA ARG A 99 -7.23 -12.84 -5.91
C ARG A 99 -8.35 -12.09 -5.19
N SER A 100 -8.52 -10.82 -5.52
CA SER A 100 -9.65 -10.01 -5.08
C SER A 100 -10.97 -10.67 -5.49
N SER A 101 -12.00 -10.52 -4.66
CA SER A 101 -13.34 -11.05 -4.94
C SER A 101 -14.08 -10.27 -6.03
N PHE A 102 -13.67 -9.03 -6.32
CA PHE A 102 -14.37 -8.13 -7.25
C PHE A 102 -13.48 -7.53 -8.35
N SER A 103 -12.19 -7.89 -8.41
CA SER A 103 -11.23 -7.33 -9.37
C SER A 103 -10.14 -8.34 -9.75
N GLY A 104 -9.29 -7.98 -10.72
CA GLY A 104 -8.09 -8.76 -11.05
C GLY A 104 -6.94 -8.58 -10.05
N ALA A 105 -7.08 -7.77 -9.01
CA ALA A 105 -5.96 -7.47 -8.13
C ALA A 105 -5.57 -8.62 -7.20
N THR A 106 -4.31 -8.61 -6.76
CA THR A 106 -3.84 -9.47 -5.68
C THR A 106 -4.05 -8.76 -4.35
N VAL A 107 -4.74 -9.43 -3.42
CA VAL A 107 -5.02 -8.94 -2.06
C VAL A 107 -4.35 -9.85 -1.02
N LEU A 108 -4.10 -9.31 0.16
CA LEU A 108 -3.59 -10.07 1.28
C LEU A 108 -4.69 -11.05 1.75
N GLY A 109 -4.33 -12.32 1.87
CA GLY A 109 -5.20 -13.36 2.41
C GLY A 109 -5.56 -13.08 3.86
N LEU A 110 -6.67 -13.64 4.33
CA LEU A 110 -7.26 -13.25 5.62
C LEU A 110 -6.32 -13.48 6.81
N LEU A 111 -5.49 -14.54 6.79
CA LEU A 111 -4.52 -14.81 7.86
C LEU A 111 -3.38 -13.80 7.87
N SER A 112 -2.74 -13.56 6.73
CA SER A 112 -1.70 -12.52 6.64
C SER A 112 -2.25 -11.11 6.85
N GLN A 113 -3.52 -10.88 6.52
CA GLN A 113 -4.20 -9.62 6.83
C GLN A 113 -4.42 -9.45 8.34
N LEU A 114 -4.78 -10.50 9.07
CA LEU A 114 -4.85 -10.48 10.53
C LEU A 114 -3.47 -10.13 11.12
N ASP A 115 -2.39 -10.72 10.60
CA ASP A 115 -1.03 -10.40 11.05
C ASP A 115 -0.61 -8.96 10.75
N ASN A 116 -0.92 -8.46 9.55
CA ASN A 116 -0.68 -7.07 9.15
C ASN A 116 -1.46 -6.07 10.02
N VAL A 117 -2.69 -6.41 10.41
CA VAL A 117 -3.49 -5.61 11.35
C VAL A 117 -2.87 -5.65 12.76
N ALA A 118 -2.37 -6.80 13.21
CA ALA A 118 -1.66 -6.92 14.49
C ALA A 118 -0.39 -6.07 14.53
N ALA A 119 0.40 -6.06 13.46
CA ALA A 119 1.54 -5.16 13.32
C ALA A 119 1.13 -3.69 13.38
N GLY A 120 0.06 -3.32 12.67
CA GLY A 120 -0.52 -1.99 12.74
C GLY A 120 -0.97 -1.59 14.16
N TYR A 121 -1.48 -2.54 14.95
CA TYR A 121 -1.85 -2.29 16.35
C TYR A 121 -0.62 -1.94 17.19
N LEU A 122 0.46 -2.71 17.06
CA LEU A 122 1.72 -2.46 17.78
C LEU A 122 2.32 -1.10 17.42
N ASP A 123 2.29 -0.72 16.13
CA ASP A 123 2.78 0.59 15.69
C ASP A 123 1.96 1.75 16.28
N ASN A 124 0.63 1.63 16.30
CA ASN A 124 -0.23 2.65 16.91
C ASN A 124 -0.07 2.71 18.43
N ARG A 125 0.26 1.57 19.08
CA ARG A 125 0.56 1.51 20.51
C ARG A 125 1.81 2.30 20.84
N LYS A 126 2.89 2.10 20.05
CA LYS A 126 4.15 2.85 20.20
C LYS A 126 3.95 4.36 20.01
N ARG A 127 3.02 4.75 19.12
CA ARG A 127 2.68 6.15 18.83
C ARG A 127 1.68 6.78 19.81
N GLY A 128 1.15 6.00 20.78
CA GLY A 128 0.14 6.49 21.72
C GLY A 128 -1.20 6.88 21.09
N ASN A 129 -1.50 6.41 19.87
CA ASN A 129 -2.72 6.80 19.16
C ASN A 129 -3.91 5.91 19.55
N GLU A 130 -4.56 6.27 20.65
CA GLU A 130 -5.64 5.50 21.26
C GLU A 130 -6.86 5.31 20.35
N ARG A 131 -7.24 6.34 19.58
CA ARG A 131 -8.34 6.24 18.61
C ARG A 131 -8.00 5.22 17.51
N ALA A 132 -6.77 5.24 17.01
CA ALA A 132 -6.34 4.26 16.01
C ALA A 132 -6.27 2.84 16.59
N LEU A 133 -5.84 2.67 17.84
CA LEU A 133 -5.84 1.37 18.52
C LEU A 133 -7.23 0.74 18.56
N GLN A 134 -8.27 1.51 18.89
CA GLN A 134 -9.64 1.02 18.92
C GLN A 134 -10.13 0.58 17.54
N ILE A 135 -9.83 1.37 16.50
CA ILE A 135 -10.18 1.03 15.11
C ILE A 135 -9.49 -0.28 14.70
N VAL A 136 -8.19 -0.39 14.97
CA VAL A 136 -7.40 -1.58 14.60
C VAL A 136 -7.81 -2.80 15.44
N ALA A 137 -8.19 -2.65 16.70
CA ALA A 137 -8.77 -3.73 17.49
C ALA A 137 -10.08 -4.24 16.86
N GLY A 138 -10.93 -3.33 16.37
CA GLY A 138 -12.12 -3.69 15.59
C GLY A 138 -11.78 -4.49 14.33
N ASP A 139 -10.68 -4.15 13.65
CA ASP A 139 -10.19 -4.89 12.48
C ASP A 139 -9.74 -6.31 12.86
N VAL A 140 -9.06 -6.47 14.00
CA VAL A 140 -8.67 -7.78 14.54
C VAL A 140 -9.90 -8.66 14.77
N PHE A 141 -10.91 -8.14 15.48
CA PHE A 141 -12.15 -8.88 15.73
C PHE A 141 -12.93 -9.20 14.46
N PHE A 142 -12.92 -8.29 13.47
CA PHE A 142 -13.49 -8.59 12.18
C PHE A 142 -12.78 -9.78 11.51
N CYS A 143 -11.45 -9.77 11.46
CA CYS A 143 -10.67 -10.87 10.88
C CYS A 143 -10.95 -12.20 11.60
N LEU A 144 -10.92 -12.23 12.94
CA LEU A 144 -11.20 -13.43 13.73
C LEU A 144 -12.59 -14.00 13.45
N ARG A 145 -13.63 -13.15 13.46
CA ARG A 145 -15.00 -13.58 13.15
C ARG A 145 -15.12 -14.10 11.72
N THR A 146 -14.51 -13.43 10.75
CA THR A 146 -14.56 -13.88 9.35
C THR A 146 -13.82 -15.21 9.16
N ILE A 147 -12.68 -15.42 9.84
CA ILE A 147 -11.97 -16.72 9.85
C ILE A 147 -12.86 -17.81 10.42
N ALA A 148 -13.49 -17.56 11.58
CA ALA A 148 -14.40 -18.50 12.24
C ALA A 148 -15.61 -18.84 11.36
N SER A 149 -16.27 -17.83 10.79
CA SER A 149 -17.46 -18.01 9.94
C SER A 149 -17.15 -18.79 8.66
N ARG A 150 -15.98 -18.58 8.06
CA ARG A 150 -15.52 -19.30 6.87
C ARG A 150 -14.85 -20.65 7.18
N ARG A 151 -14.67 -20.98 8.46
CA ARG A 151 -13.97 -22.18 8.94
C ARG A 151 -12.61 -22.38 8.27
N LEU A 152 -11.84 -21.30 8.13
CA LEU A 152 -10.53 -21.38 7.49
C LEU A 152 -9.55 -22.15 8.38
N HIS A 153 -8.73 -22.99 7.78
CA HIS A 153 -7.62 -23.63 8.49
C HIS A 153 -6.57 -22.57 8.85
N VAL A 154 -6.28 -22.43 10.14
CA VAL A 154 -5.32 -21.44 10.63
C VAL A 154 -3.92 -22.04 10.66
N GLU A 155 -3.06 -21.56 9.78
CA GLU A 155 -1.66 -21.93 9.76
C GLU A 155 -0.82 -20.87 10.47
N SER A 156 -0.13 -21.26 11.54
CA SER A 156 0.66 -20.34 12.39
C SER A 156 1.75 -19.58 11.63
N ARG A 157 2.24 -20.13 10.50
CA ARG A 157 3.26 -19.47 9.66
C ARG A 157 2.82 -18.11 9.09
N PHE A 158 1.51 -17.88 8.96
CA PHE A 158 0.97 -16.61 8.45
C PHE A 158 0.68 -15.60 9.56
N LEU A 159 0.89 -15.96 10.83
CA LEU A 159 0.54 -15.17 12.01
C LEU A 159 1.74 -14.88 12.96
N PRO A 160 2.94 -14.56 12.45
CA PRO A 160 4.12 -14.38 13.31
C PRO A 160 3.98 -13.21 14.30
N THR A 161 3.36 -12.10 13.88
CA THR A 161 3.14 -10.92 14.73
C THR A 161 1.95 -11.13 15.67
N PHE A 162 0.85 -11.68 15.16
CA PHE A 162 -0.39 -11.90 15.92
C PHE A 162 -0.20 -12.93 17.05
N LEU A 163 0.58 -13.98 16.81
CA LEU A 163 0.95 -14.98 17.82
C LEU A 163 2.24 -14.60 18.58
N GLY A 164 2.79 -13.42 18.30
CA GLY A 164 3.96 -12.88 18.99
C GLY A 164 3.59 -12.36 20.37
N GLU A 165 4.52 -12.48 21.32
CA GLU A 165 4.29 -12.12 22.72
C GLU A 165 3.88 -10.65 22.90
N ASP A 166 4.54 -9.75 22.17
CA ASP A 166 4.31 -8.30 22.21
C ASP A 166 2.87 -7.90 21.90
N PHE A 167 2.25 -8.61 20.95
CA PHE A 167 0.86 -8.42 20.59
C PHE A 167 -0.05 -9.24 21.49
N PHE A 168 0.16 -10.55 21.57
CA PHE A 168 -0.78 -11.49 22.16
C PHE A 168 -1.06 -11.19 23.63
N ALA A 169 0.00 -10.96 24.44
CA ALA A 169 -0.14 -10.68 25.86
C ALA A 169 -0.87 -9.35 26.09
N GLY A 170 -0.39 -8.28 25.44
CA GLY A 170 -0.95 -6.94 25.61
C GLY A 170 -2.39 -6.82 25.07
N PHE A 171 -2.68 -7.45 23.94
CA PHE A 171 -4.01 -7.41 23.33
C PHE A 171 -5.02 -8.20 24.17
N THR A 172 -4.69 -9.42 24.59
CA THR A 172 -5.62 -10.25 25.38
C THR A 172 -5.80 -9.78 26.83
N ALA A 173 -4.83 -9.05 27.39
CA ALA A 173 -5.00 -8.38 28.67
C ALA A 173 -5.97 -7.19 28.57
N ARG A 174 -5.92 -6.46 27.45
CA ARG A 174 -6.77 -5.29 27.22
C ARG A 174 -8.19 -5.64 26.78
N TYR A 175 -8.34 -6.71 26.00
CA TYR A 175 -9.61 -7.19 25.45
C TYR A 175 -9.85 -8.63 25.90
N PRO A 176 -10.47 -8.86 27.08
CA PRO A 176 -10.71 -10.21 27.61
C PRO A 176 -11.49 -11.12 26.65
N GLU A 177 -12.38 -10.55 25.84
CA GLU A 177 -13.17 -11.21 24.81
C GLU A 177 -12.37 -11.66 23.58
N ALA A 178 -11.11 -11.22 23.44
CA ALA A 178 -10.24 -11.66 22.34
C ALA A 178 -9.96 -13.17 22.39
N ARG A 179 -9.78 -13.74 23.59
CA ARG A 179 -9.48 -15.17 23.75
C ARG A 179 -10.59 -16.09 23.22
N PRO A 180 -11.87 -15.92 23.60
CA PRO A 180 -12.93 -16.75 23.04
C PRO A 180 -13.09 -16.55 21.52
N GLU A 181 -12.88 -15.33 20.99
CA GLU A 181 -12.94 -15.10 19.53
C GLU A 181 -11.77 -15.77 18.78
N MET A 182 -10.56 -15.76 19.35
CA MET A 182 -9.41 -16.51 18.83
C MET A 182 -9.69 -18.02 18.81
N ALA A 183 -10.24 -18.57 19.90
CA ALA A 183 -10.61 -19.98 19.96
C ALA A 183 -11.68 -20.36 18.92
N LYS A 184 -12.70 -19.52 18.72
CA LYS A 184 -13.70 -19.70 17.65
C LYS A 184 -13.08 -19.68 16.25
N ALA A 185 -12.04 -18.88 16.05
CA ALA A 185 -11.28 -18.83 14.81
C ALA A 185 -10.36 -20.04 14.60
N GLY A 186 -10.29 -20.99 15.56
CA GLY A 186 -9.45 -22.17 15.48
C GLY A 186 -8.02 -21.97 16.00
N ILE A 187 -7.76 -20.89 16.75
CA ILE A 187 -6.47 -20.61 17.36
C ILE A 187 -6.40 -21.28 18.74
N ASP A 188 -5.40 -22.13 18.95
CA ASP A 188 -5.14 -22.74 20.25
C ASP A 188 -4.47 -21.75 21.21
N VAL A 189 -5.31 -20.99 21.92
CA VAL A 189 -4.90 -20.00 22.92
C VAL A 189 -4.04 -20.61 24.02
N SER A 190 -4.33 -21.85 24.43
CA SER A 190 -3.59 -22.54 25.49
C SER A 190 -2.17 -22.85 25.03
N SER A 191 -2.01 -23.40 23.83
CA SER A 191 -0.69 -23.67 23.24
C SER A 191 0.13 -22.40 23.07
N VAL A 192 -0.48 -21.30 22.62
CA VAL A 192 0.21 -19.99 22.50
C VAL A 192 0.69 -19.48 23.86
N LEU A 193 -0.14 -19.56 24.90
CA LEU A 193 0.24 -19.16 26.26
C LEU A 193 1.35 -20.04 26.84
N VAL A 194 1.29 -21.36 26.63
CA VAL A 194 2.34 -22.29 27.06
C VAL A 194 3.65 -21.95 26.37
N LYS A 195 3.63 -21.71 25.05
CA LYS A 195 4.81 -21.29 24.28
C LYS A 195 5.45 -20.04 24.86
N HIS A 196 4.66 -19.01 25.20
CA HIS A 196 5.19 -17.77 25.79
C HIS A 196 5.75 -17.98 27.20
N ARG A 197 5.10 -18.80 28.03
CA ARG A 197 5.63 -19.14 29.37
C ARG A 197 6.98 -19.84 29.27
N THR A 198 7.08 -20.87 28.43
CA THR A 198 8.33 -21.60 28.21
C THR A 198 9.43 -20.67 27.68
N ALA A 199 9.11 -19.78 26.73
CA ALA A 199 10.06 -18.80 26.23
C ALA A 199 10.53 -17.82 27.32
N SER A 200 9.63 -17.36 28.20
CA SER A 200 9.99 -16.51 29.33
C SER A 200 10.92 -17.22 30.30
N THR A 201 10.58 -18.45 30.72
CA THR A 201 11.41 -19.25 31.63
C THR A 201 12.80 -19.49 31.07
N LEU A 202 12.93 -19.73 29.77
CA LEU A 202 14.23 -19.88 29.11
C LEU A 202 15.03 -18.57 29.10
N ARG A 203 14.38 -17.42 28.89
CA ARG A 203 15.03 -16.11 28.98
C ARG A 203 15.53 -15.84 30.40
N ASP A 204 14.68 -16.07 31.40
CA ASP A 204 15.03 -15.87 32.82
C ASP A 204 16.20 -16.78 33.23
N HIS A 205 16.20 -18.03 32.77
CA HIS A 205 17.30 -18.97 33.01
C HIS A 205 18.60 -18.52 32.33
N ASN A 206 18.55 -18.08 31.07
CA ASN A 206 19.72 -17.57 30.37
C ASN A 206 20.27 -16.29 31.01
N GLU A 207 19.40 -15.40 31.48
CA GLU A 207 19.80 -14.19 32.21
C GLU A 207 20.48 -14.56 33.53
N MET A 208 19.95 -15.53 34.27
CA MET A 208 20.56 -16.06 35.48
C MET A 208 21.96 -16.64 35.19
N LEU A 209 22.11 -17.47 34.15
CA LEU A 209 23.41 -18.03 33.76
C LEU A 209 24.43 -16.93 33.41
N ASN A 210 23.99 -15.90 32.69
CA ASN A 210 24.83 -14.76 32.35
C ASN A 210 25.29 -13.99 33.60
N GLN A 211 24.43 -13.84 34.61
CA GLN A 211 24.77 -13.18 35.88
C GLN A 211 25.85 -13.93 36.67
N TYR A 212 25.94 -15.27 36.52
CA TYR A 212 26.95 -16.10 37.20
C TYR A 212 28.24 -16.30 36.37
N GLY A 213 28.43 -15.55 35.28
CA GLY A 213 29.64 -15.65 34.45
C GLY A 213 29.75 -16.98 33.69
N MET A 214 28.69 -17.78 33.67
CA MET A 214 28.61 -19.03 32.93
C MET A 214 28.14 -18.73 31.50
N ALA A 215 28.95 -17.99 30.74
CA ALA A 215 28.83 -17.93 29.28
C ALA A 215 29.35 -19.25 28.70
N GLY A 216 28.60 -20.33 28.93
CA GLY A 216 28.92 -21.64 28.40
C GLY A 216 28.36 -21.79 27.00
N ASP A 217 29.24 -21.98 26.01
CA ASP A 217 29.01 -22.68 24.75
C ASP A 217 28.56 -24.13 25.02
N VAL A 218 27.45 -24.34 25.72
CA VAL A 218 26.90 -25.67 25.99
C VAL A 218 25.83 -25.95 24.95
N VAL A 219 26.30 -26.03 23.70
CA VAL A 219 25.92 -26.92 22.59
C VAL A 219 26.53 -26.29 21.34
N PRO A 220 27.63 -26.81 20.76
CA PRO A 220 27.90 -26.53 19.35
C PRO A 220 26.64 -26.96 18.60
N PRO A 221 26.04 -26.10 17.76
CA PRO A 221 24.87 -26.49 16.99
C PRO A 221 25.28 -27.67 16.12
N THR A 222 24.87 -28.87 16.53
CA THR A 222 24.90 -30.02 15.64
C THR A 222 24.08 -29.60 14.43
N PRO A 223 24.62 -29.65 13.20
CA PRO A 223 23.91 -29.21 12.01
C PRO A 223 22.72 -30.16 11.77
N GLY A 224 21.59 -29.83 12.37
CA GLY A 224 20.36 -30.59 12.32
C GLY A 224 19.27 -29.74 11.71
N GLN A 225 18.96 -30.00 10.42
CA GLN A 225 17.72 -29.79 9.64
C GLN A 225 16.84 -28.53 9.84
N PHE A 226 17.21 -27.56 10.67
CA PHE A 226 16.40 -26.40 11.04
C PHE A 226 17.19 -25.08 10.95
N GLU A 227 18.14 -24.99 10.01
CA GLU A 227 18.92 -23.79 9.67
C GLU A 227 18.07 -22.62 9.10
N HIS A 228 16.76 -22.63 9.33
CA HIS A 228 15.83 -21.59 8.90
C HIS A 228 15.04 -20.94 10.04
N MET A 229 15.32 -21.27 11.30
CA MET A 229 14.74 -20.56 12.43
C MET A 229 15.60 -19.34 12.83
N ARG A 230 15.18 -18.21 12.28
CA ARG A 230 15.65 -16.84 12.53
C ARG A 230 15.91 -16.56 14.02
N ASP A 231 17.03 -15.90 14.29
CA ASP A 231 17.40 -15.35 15.59
C ASP A 231 16.31 -14.43 16.16
N LEU A 232 15.90 -14.70 17.40
CA LEU A 232 14.85 -14.01 18.15
C LEU A 232 15.23 -12.59 18.59
N LYS A 233 16.47 -12.14 18.38
CA LYS A 233 16.87 -10.75 18.66
C LYS A 233 16.59 -9.77 17.52
N ASP A 234 16.24 -10.28 16.34
CA ASP A 234 16.00 -9.47 15.13
C ASP A 234 14.63 -9.77 14.50
N SER A 235 13.62 -10.12 15.30
CA SER A 235 12.24 -10.29 14.82
C SER A 235 11.59 -8.94 14.48
N LYS A 236 12.18 -8.20 13.55
CA LYS A 236 11.47 -7.14 12.82
C LYS A 236 10.27 -7.81 12.18
N SER A 237 9.07 -7.36 12.55
CA SER A 237 7.85 -7.74 11.85
C SER A 237 8.10 -7.52 10.35
N VAL A 238 7.59 -8.42 9.51
CA VAL A 238 7.61 -8.29 8.03
C VAL A 238 7.10 -6.91 7.60
N TYR A 239 6.27 -6.27 8.43
CA TYR A 239 5.67 -4.96 8.18
C TYR A 239 6.42 -3.77 8.78
N THR A 240 7.59 -3.99 9.40
CA THR A 240 8.37 -2.93 10.05
C THR A 240 8.98 -2.03 8.98
N ILE A 241 8.38 -0.86 8.80
CA ILE A 241 8.94 0.19 7.94
C ILE A 241 10.13 0.78 8.68
N LYS A 242 11.33 0.77 8.08
CA LYS A 242 12.41 1.66 8.53
C LYS A 242 11.95 3.10 8.31
N GLU A 243 11.72 3.85 9.38
CA GLU A 243 11.71 5.30 9.32
C GLU A 243 13.13 5.71 8.91
N GLN A 244 13.27 6.20 7.68
CA GLN A 244 14.52 6.73 7.18
C GLN A 244 14.60 8.18 7.66
N ASP A 245 15.64 8.49 8.41
CA ASP A 245 15.97 9.84 8.87
C ASP A 245 15.83 10.83 7.70
N SER A 246 15.04 11.87 7.94
CA SER A 246 14.83 13.00 7.06
C SER A 246 16.09 13.85 7.00
N HIS A 247 17.13 13.39 6.29
CA HIS A 247 18.24 14.20 5.81
C HIS A 247 18.75 13.64 4.48
N ASP A 248 17.89 13.64 3.46
CA ASP A 248 18.32 13.65 2.06
C ASP A 248 17.38 14.60 1.31
N ILE A 249 17.73 15.88 1.34
CA ILE A 249 17.16 16.89 0.45
C ILE A 249 17.72 16.56 -0.93
N ALA A 250 16.93 15.85 -1.75
CA ALA A 250 17.18 15.81 -3.18
C ALA A 250 16.96 17.23 -3.73
N GLU A 251 18.04 17.87 -4.16
CA GLU A 251 17.98 19.14 -4.86
C GLU A 251 17.03 19.04 -6.07
N PRO A 252 16.21 20.07 -6.33
CA PRO A 252 15.41 20.11 -7.54
C PRO A 252 16.34 20.23 -8.74
N MET A 253 16.23 19.28 -9.66
CA MET A 253 16.99 19.29 -10.92
C MET A 253 16.86 20.65 -11.64
N PRO A 254 17.95 21.18 -12.22
CA PRO A 254 17.92 22.42 -12.95
C PRO A 254 17.05 22.26 -14.20
N ARG A 255 16.12 23.22 -14.39
CA ARG A 255 15.34 23.34 -15.63
C ARG A 255 16.30 23.53 -16.82
N PRO A 256 16.08 22.86 -17.95
CA PRO A 256 16.81 23.18 -19.17
C PRO A 256 16.48 24.62 -19.62
N PRO A 257 17.44 25.36 -20.19
CA PRO A 257 17.24 26.75 -20.57
C PRO A 257 16.22 26.87 -21.71
N GLU A 258 15.29 27.81 -21.55
CA GLU A 258 14.37 28.27 -22.60
C GLU A 258 15.19 28.79 -23.79
N GLN A 259 15.08 28.11 -24.93
CA GLN A 259 15.59 28.64 -26.20
C GLN A 259 14.65 29.76 -26.67
N THR A 260 15.01 31.00 -26.36
CA THR A 260 14.47 32.17 -27.06
C THR A 260 14.98 32.17 -28.50
N TYR A 261 14.18 31.65 -29.43
CA TYR A 261 14.37 31.91 -30.85
C TYR A 261 14.00 33.37 -31.16
N ARG A 262 15.02 34.23 -31.27
CA ARG A 262 14.90 35.49 -32.00
C ARG A 262 14.97 35.18 -33.49
N HIS A 263 13.86 35.38 -34.19
CA HIS A 263 13.86 35.49 -35.65
C HIS A 263 14.13 36.96 -36.02
N ASP A 264 15.39 37.28 -36.31
CA ASP A 264 15.73 38.45 -37.11
C ASP A 264 15.73 38.04 -38.59
N GLY A 265 14.86 38.67 -39.36
CA GLY A 265 14.72 38.42 -40.78
C GLY A 265 15.89 38.99 -41.59
N LYS A 266 16.33 38.23 -42.59
CA LYS A 266 16.88 38.77 -43.84
C LYS A 266 16.42 37.93 -45.01
N ASN A 267 15.76 38.62 -45.95
CA ASN A 267 15.42 38.17 -47.30
C ASN A 267 16.66 37.68 -48.06
N LEU A 268 16.49 36.63 -48.84
CA LEU A 268 17.13 36.52 -50.15
C LEU A 268 16.15 35.89 -51.12
N ASP A 269 15.78 36.68 -52.13
CA ASP A 269 15.08 36.28 -53.33
C ASP A 269 15.94 35.31 -54.15
N SER A 270 15.31 34.26 -54.69
CA SER A 270 15.50 33.87 -56.09
C SER A 270 14.46 32.84 -56.51
N ASN A 271 13.64 33.24 -57.48
CA ASN A 271 12.78 32.43 -58.33
C ASN A 271 13.53 31.23 -58.94
N ILE A 272 12.80 30.12 -59.15
CA ILE A 272 12.72 29.40 -60.44
C ILE A 272 11.41 28.59 -60.46
N GLU A 273 10.77 28.65 -61.63
CA GLU A 273 9.42 28.23 -62.00
C GLU A 273 9.27 26.71 -62.29
N SER A 274 7.98 26.30 -62.40
CA SER A 274 7.40 25.21 -63.25
C SER A 274 7.71 23.76 -62.85
N ASP A 275 6.80 22.77 -62.87
CA ASP A 275 5.46 22.55 -63.46
C ASP A 275 4.72 21.49 -62.58
N GLN A 276 3.44 21.62 -62.21
CA GLN A 276 2.21 21.30 -62.95
C GLN A 276 2.10 19.89 -63.58
N SER A 277 1.24 19.03 -62.99
CA SER A 277 0.10 18.37 -63.68
C SER A 277 -0.62 17.42 -62.70
N THR A 278 -1.81 17.75 -62.16
CA THR A 278 -3.19 17.49 -62.65
C THR A 278 -3.58 16.03 -62.92
N GLN A 279 -4.54 15.52 -62.13
CA GLN A 279 -5.89 15.09 -62.58
C GLN A 279 -6.67 14.59 -61.33
N ASP A 280 -7.62 15.32 -60.77
CA ASP A 280 -9.04 15.50 -61.18
C ASP A 280 -9.84 14.20 -61.30
N LEU A 281 -10.86 14.03 -60.44
CA LEU A 281 -12.22 13.62 -60.83
C LEU A 281 -13.26 13.78 -59.70
N ARG A 282 -14.04 14.84 -59.91
CA ARG A 282 -15.32 15.32 -59.38
C ARG A 282 -16.31 14.36 -58.68
N ALA A 283 -16.97 14.96 -57.69
CA ALA A 283 -18.28 14.63 -57.10
C ALA A 283 -19.49 14.90 -58.04
N PRO A 284 -20.73 14.64 -57.57
CA PRO A 284 -21.70 15.74 -57.39
C PRO A 284 -22.51 15.64 -56.07
N ILE A 285 -22.58 16.68 -55.24
CA ILE A 285 -23.56 17.80 -55.17
C ILE A 285 -25.01 17.38 -54.83
N ARG A 286 -25.54 17.81 -53.67
CA ARG A 286 -26.67 18.77 -53.57
C ARG A 286 -27.06 19.15 -52.12
N THR A 287 -26.90 20.46 -51.83
CA THR A 287 -27.85 21.45 -51.22
C THR A 287 -28.51 21.14 -49.86
N SER A 288 -28.75 22.06 -48.91
CA SER A 288 -28.72 23.54 -48.82
C SER A 288 -29.08 23.92 -47.37
N GLY A 289 -28.66 25.09 -46.87
CA GLY A 289 -29.27 25.71 -45.68
C GLY A 289 -28.43 26.75 -44.92
N ARG A 290 -28.47 28.01 -45.37
CA ARG A 290 -28.15 29.25 -44.61
C ARG A 290 -29.22 29.44 -43.49
N THR A 291 -28.99 30.00 -42.30
CA THR A 291 -28.60 31.38 -41.91
C THR A 291 -28.14 31.37 -40.42
N ASN A 292 -27.01 31.93 -39.99
CA ASN A 292 -26.61 33.32 -39.70
C ASN A 292 -27.20 34.02 -38.44
N ILE A 293 -26.25 34.43 -37.57
CA ILE A 293 -26.18 35.62 -36.68
C ILE A 293 -26.74 35.53 -35.24
N GLY A 294 -25.85 35.74 -34.27
CA GLY A 294 -26.20 36.10 -32.89
C GLY A 294 -25.01 36.18 -31.93
N ARG A 295 -24.33 37.33 -31.87
CA ARG A 295 -23.32 37.72 -30.86
C ARG A 295 -23.82 37.53 -29.42
N SER A 296 -22.96 37.06 -28.52
CA SER A 296 -22.84 37.66 -27.18
C SER A 296 -21.48 37.34 -26.56
N LEU A 297 -20.68 38.40 -26.34
CA LEU A 297 -19.44 38.41 -25.59
C LEU A 297 -19.77 38.79 -24.15
N THR A 298 -19.55 37.89 -23.20
CA THR A 298 -19.45 38.24 -21.78
C THR A 298 -18.24 37.55 -21.17
N ALA A 299 -17.38 38.39 -20.58
CA ALA A 299 -16.12 38.02 -19.95
C ALA A 299 -16.33 37.16 -18.68
N PRO A 300 -15.42 36.21 -18.35
CA PRO A 300 -15.42 35.59 -17.05
C PRO A 300 -14.78 36.52 -16.02
N LYS A 301 -15.50 36.73 -14.93
CA LYS A 301 -15.07 37.43 -13.72
C LYS A 301 -13.86 36.73 -13.09
N THR A 302 -12.89 37.52 -12.65
CA THR A 302 -11.83 37.14 -11.70
C THR A 302 -12.42 36.51 -10.44
N PRO A 303 -11.91 35.36 -9.95
CA PRO A 303 -12.23 34.91 -8.61
C PRO A 303 -11.47 35.72 -7.55
N LYS A 304 -12.21 36.12 -6.51
CA LYS A 304 -11.73 36.69 -5.26
C LYS A 304 -10.81 35.70 -4.53
N ALA A 305 -9.91 36.27 -3.72
CA ALA A 305 -9.00 35.58 -2.83
C ALA A 305 -9.68 34.45 -2.04
N VAL A 306 -9.03 33.29 -2.04
CA VAL A 306 -9.37 32.14 -1.21
C VAL A 306 -8.70 32.32 0.15
N ASP A 307 -9.51 32.50 1.18
CA ASP A 307 -9.10 32.25 2.56
C ASP A 307 -8.67 30.78 2.68
N ARG A 308 -7.46 30.57 3.22
CA ARG A 308 -6.89 29.25 3.50
C ARG A 308 -7.75 28.53 4.54
N PRO A 309 -8.23 27.30 4.28
CA PRO A 309 -8.55 26.38 5.35
C PRO A 309 -7.29 25.63 5.79
N VAL A 310 -7.25 25.46 7.10
CA VAL A 310 -6.33 24.71 7.95
C VAL A 310 -6.08 23.29 7.41
N ALA A 311 -4.84 22.83 7.62
CA ALA A 311 -4.37 21.51 7.24
C ALA A 311 -5.13 20.38 7.96
N ASP A 312 -6.01 19.70 7.22
CA ASP A 312 -6.55 18.39 7.62
C ASP A 312 -5.74 17.27 6.95
N TRP A 313 -4.97 16.57 7.77
CA TRP A 313 -4.25 15.35 7.41
C TRP A 313 -5.17 14.13 7.63
N ILE A 314 -5.69 13.52 6.56
CA ILE A 314 -6.31 12.17 6.59
C ILE A 314 -5.94 11.38 5.33
#